data_AF-A0A345JQB8-F1
#
_entry.id   AF-A0A345JQB8-F1
#
_cell.length_a   1.000
_cell.length_b   1.000
_cell.length_c   1.000
_cell.angle_alpha   90.00
_cell.angle_beta   90.00
_cell.angle_gamma   90.00
#
_symmetry.space_group_name_H-M   'P 1'
#
loop_
_entity.id
_entity.type
_entity.pdbx_description
1 polymer ?
#
loop_
_entity_poly.entity_id
_entity_poly.type
_entity_poly.pdbx_seq_one_letter_code
_entity_poly.pdbx_strand_id
1 'polypeptide(L)'
;MSKADHIFNLEEKGLFIDIKDESKGCSTKLESSGKITTNATESIESSADKQIIENVKDSKISIAEKEIILGTKKSSIMLSDDKIVIKIGSSTIVLDNSSISIESNTINVKSSASTNIQASQNVSVKSLNTSIKADVSLNAEGVDVNIKGSATASIKGSATTMVG
;
A
#
# COMPACT_ATOMS: atom_id res chain seq x y z
N MET A 1 -1.14 -12.75 -51.81
CA MET A 1 -0.39 -11.50 -51.54
C MET A 1 -0.89 -10.98 -50.21
N SER A 2 0.00 -10.72 -49.25
CA SER A 2 -0.39 -10.06 -47.99
C SER A 2 -0.91 -8.66 -48.32
N LYS A 3 -2.07 -8.29 -47.75
CA LYS A 3 -2.69 -6.95 -47.90
C LYS A 3 -2.21 -6.02 -46.79
N ALA A 4 -0.90 -5.97 -46.57
CA ALA A 4 -0.33 -5.07 -45.59
C ALA A 4 -0.27 -3.64 -46.13
N ASP A 5 -0.76 -2.69 -45.35
CA ASP A 5 -0.70 -1.25 -45.63
C ASP A 5 0.22 -0.57 -44.62
N HIS A 6 1.13 0.26 -45.12
CA HIS A 6 2.07 1.03 -44.31
C HIS A 6 1.94 2.51 -44.66
N ILE A 7 1.55 3.32 -43.68
CA ILE A 7 1.36 4.77 -43.82
C ILE A 7 2.37 5.49 -42.93
N PHE A 8 3.00 6.51 -43.51
CA PHE A 8 3.90 7.43 -42.82
C PHE A 8 3.59 8.86 -43.29
N ASN A 9 2.84 9.62 -42.49
CA ASN A 9 2.43 10.98 -42.83
C ASN A 9 3.06 12.00 -41.88
N LEU A 10 3.48 13.13 -42.45
CA LEU A 10 3.87 14.32 -41.71
C LEU A 10 3.00 15.50 -42.17
N GLU A 11 2.02 15.86 -41.35
CA GLU A 11 1.02 16.90 -41.64
C GLU A 11 1.07 18.00 -40.57
N GLU A 12 0.31 19.08 -40.75
CA GLU A 12 0.17 20.15 -39.74
C GLU A 12 -0.28 19.62 -38.37
N LYS A 13 -1.10 18.56 -38.38
CA LYS A 13 -1.58 17.88 -37.18
C LYS A 13 -0.51 17.04 -36.49
N GLY A 14 0.61 16.72 -37.16
CA GLY A 14 1.73 15.97 -36.59
C GLY A 14 2.18 14.75 -37.42
N LEU A 15 2.90 13.85 -36.77
CA LEU A 15 3.36 12.58 -37.34
C LEU A 15 2.32 11.48 -37.12
N PHE A 16 1.97 10.76 -38.18
CA PHE A 16 1.06 9.60 -38.12
C PHE A 16 1.74 8.40 -38.78
N ILE A 17 2.00 7.36 -38.00
CA ILE A 17 2.53 6.08 -38.45
C ILE A 17 1.45 5.03 -38.24
N ASP A 18 1.14 4.27 -39.28
CA ASP A 18 0.14 3.20 -39.25
C ASP A 18 0.68 1.99 -40.01
N ILE A 19 0.72 0.84 -39.36
CA ILE A 19 1.13 -0.43 -39.93
C ILE A 19 -0.04 -1.38 -39.74
N LYS A 20 -0.72 -1.73 -40.85
CA LYS A 20 -1.93 -2.55 -40.84
C LYS A 20 -1.73 -3.80 -41.68
N ASP A 21 -2.31 -4.88 -41.19
CA ASP A 21 -2.63 -6.07 -41.98
C ASP A 21 -4.16 -6.18 -42.08
N GLU A 22 -4.70 -7.23 -42.71
CA GLU A 22 -6.14 -7.37 -42.98
C GLU A 22 -7.05 -7.21 -41.73
N SER A 23 -6.55 -7.57 -40.55
CA SER A 23 -7.31 -7.52 -39.28
C SER A 23 -6.52 -6.98 -38.08
N LYS A 24 -5.23 -6.72 -38.25
CA LYS A 24 -4.31 -6.33 -37.17
C LYS A 24 -3.69 -4.98 -37.49
N GLY A 25 -3.17 -4.31 -36.47
CA GLY A 25 -2.40 -3.11 -36.73
C GLY A 25 -1.77 -2.49 -35.51
N CYS A 26 -0.76 -1.67 -35.79
CA CYS A 26 -0.07 -0.84 -34.83
C CYS A 26 -0.07 0.59 -35.38
N SER A 27 -0.46 1.55 -34.55
CA SER A 27 -0.45 2.97 -34.93
C SER A 27 0.18 3.82 -33.85
N THR A 28 0.93 4.83 -34.28
CA THR A 28 1.53 5.84 -33.40
C THR A 28 1.26 7.23 -33.96
N LYS A 29 0.82 8.13 -33.09
CA LYS A 29 0.52 9.53 -33.42
C LYS A 29 1.31 10.45 -32.50
N LEU A 30 2.05 11.39 -33.08
CA LEU A 30 2.70 12.49 -32.36
C LEU A 30 2.05 13.80 -32.83
N GLU A 31 1.02 14.24 -32.12
CA GLU A 31 0.15 15.34 -32.57
C GLU A 31 0.66 16.71 -32.10
N SER A 32 0.48 17.75 -32.91
CA SER A 32 0.84 19.15 -32.57
C SER A 32 -0.01 19.73 -31.43
N SER A 33 -1.09 19.06 -31.04
CA SER A 33 -1.89 19.38 -29.85
C SER A 33 -1.26 18.94 -28.52
N GLY A 34 -0.08 18.31 -28.55
CA GLY A 34 0.62 17.81 -27.37
C GLY A 34 0.19 16.40 -26.94
N LYS A 35 -0.49 15.65 -27.81
CA LYS A 35 -0.90 14.27 -27.56
C LYS A 35 0.05 13.28 -28.22
N ILE A 36 0.36 12.22 -27.50
CA ILE A 36 1.05 11.02 -28.01
C ILE A 36 0.11 9.85 -27.80
N THR A 37 -0.20 9.12 -28.87
CA THR A 37 -1.06 7.93 -28.80
C THR A 37 -0.38 6.77 -29.51
N THR A 38 -0.31 5.62 -28.83
CA THR A 38 0.16 4.36 -29.41
C THR A 38 -0.91 3.31 -29.21
N ASN A 39 -1.29 2.60 -30.28
CA ASN A 39 -2.22 1.48 -30.22
C ASN A 39 -1.57 0.26 -30.87
N ALA A 40 -1.85 -0.91 -30.32
CA ALA A 40 -1.48 -2.20 -30.89
C ALA A 40 -2.65 -3.17 -30.70
N THR A 41 -2.84 -4.10 -31.63
CA THR A 41 -3.89 -5.13 -31.52
C THR A 41 -3.51 -6.30 -30.61
N GLU A 42 -2.23 -6.46 -30.28
CA GLU A 42 -1.74 -7.58 -29.46
C GLU A 42 -1.13 -7.09 -28.14
N SER A 43 0.11 -6.60 -28.17
CA SER A 43 0.83 -6.12 -26.99
C SER A 43 1.67 -4.88 -27.28
N ILE A 44 2.03 -4.16 -26.21
CA ILE A 44 3.12 -3.19 -26.19
C ILE A 44 4.08 -3.65 -25.10
N GLU A 45 5.22 -4.18 -25.50
CA GLU A 45 6.26 -4.65 -24.60
C GLU A 45 7.42 -3.65 -24.61
N SER A 46 7.83 -3.20 -23.42
CA SER A 46 8.89 -2.19 -23.24
C SER A 46 9.80 -2.63 -22.10
N SER A 47 10.94 -3.21 -22.43
CA SER A 47 11.98 -3.62 -21.49
C SER A 47 13.08 -2.56 -21.38
N ALA A 48 13.80 -2.55 -20.26
CA ALA A 48 14.93 -1.66 -20.02
C ALA A 48 15.98 -2.33 -19.14
N ASP A 49 17.25 -2.01 -19.35
CA ASP A 49 18.37 -2.61 -18.59
C ASP A 49 18.53 -2.03 -17.18
N LYS A 50 17.99 -0.83 -16.93
CA LYS A 50 18.22 -0.11 -15.68
C LYS A 50 16.93 0.38 -15.04
N GLN A 51 16.16 1.16 -15.78
CA GLN A 51 14.98 1.82 -15.24
C GLN A 51 13.93 2.14 -16.30
N ILE A 52 12.67 2.11 -15.88
CA ILE A 52 11.53 2.74 -16.58
C ILE A 52 11.00 3.82 -15.63
N ILE A 53 10.89 5.07 -16.09
CA ILE A 53 10.41 6.19 -15.28
C ILE A 53 9.32 6.94 -16.05
N GLU A 54 8.15 7.07 -15.43
CA GLU A 54 7.04 7.89 -15.90
C GLU A 54 6.79 9.03 -14.91
N ASN A 55 7.02 10.28 -15.35
CA ASN A 55 6.84 11.47 -14.51
C ASN A 55 5.71 12.35 -15.03
N VAL A 56 4.87 12.84 -14.10
CA VAL A 56 3.90 13.91 -14.35
C VAL A 56 3.99 14.91 -13.20
N LYS A 57 4.76 15.99 -13.41
CA LYS A 57 5.09 16.98 -12.36
C LYS A 57 5.72 16.29 -11.13
N ASP A 58 5.08 16.40 -9.97
CA ASP A 58 5.53 15.83 -8.69
C ASP A 58 5.13 14.34 -8.52
N SER A 59 4.55 13.70 -9.54
CA SER A 59 4.14 12.28 -9.53
C SER A 59 5.11 11.44 -10.36
N LYS A 60 5.50 10.27 -9.83
CA LYS A 60 6.46 9.34 -10.43
C LYS A 60 5.98 7.90 -10.32
N ILE A 61 6.06 7.15 -11.41
CA ILE A 61 6.10 5.68 -11.42
C ILE A 61 7.51 5.29 -11.86
N SER A 62 8.15 4.38 -11.14
CA SER A 62 9.51 3.95 -11.43
C SER A 62 9.69 2.49 -11.19
N ILE A 63 10.32 1.81 -12.13
CA ILE A 63 10.67 0.39 -12.06
C ILE A 63 12.18 0.33 -12.25
N ALA A 64 12.88 -0.26 -11.31
CA ALA A 64 14.30 -0.61 -11.37
C ALA A 64 14.50 -2.06 -10.92
N GLU A 65 15.73 -2.57 -10.99
CA GLU A 65 16.03 -3.98 -10.71
C GLU A 65 15.49 -4.50 -9.36
N LYS A 66 15.48 -3.66 -8.32
CA LYS A 66 15.14 -4.04 -6.94
C LYS A 66 13.98 -3.25 -6.34
N GLU A 67 13.44 -2.29 -7.10
CA GLU A 67 12.43 -1.40 -6.57
C GLU A 67 11.37 -1.02 -7.61
N ILE A 68 10.12 -1.01 -7.16
CA ILE A 68 9.01 -0.37 -7.85
C ILE A 68 8.47 0.73 -6.94
N ILE A 69 8.43 1.97 -7.44
CA ILE A 69 7.98 3.14 -6.69
C ILE A 69 6.77 3.76 -7.38
N LEU A 70 5.69 3.94 -6.62
CA LEU A 70 4.54 4.78 -6.98
C LEU A 70 4.52 5.97 -6.03
N GLY A 71 5.01 7.11 -6.47
CA GLY A 71 5.25 8.29 -5.64
C GLY A 71 4.50 9.54 -6.09
N THR A 72 4.05 10.32 -5.12
CA THR A 72 3.70 11.74 -5.29
C THR A 72 4.52 12.57 -4.30
N LYS A 73 4.30 13.88 -4.26
CA LYS A 73 4.98 14.80 -3.34
C LYS A 73 4.98 14.38 -1.86
N LYS A 74 3.89 13.77 -1.37
CA LYS A 74 3.69 13.46 0.06
C LYS A 74 3.36 12.01 0.37
N SER A 75 3.19 11.19 -0.66
CA SER A 75 2.83 9.79 -0.53
C SER A 75 3.71 8.92 -1.40
N SER A 76 3.96 7.70 -0.94
CA SER A 76 4.68 6.71 -1.73
C SER A 76 4.26 5.29 -1.36
N ILE A 77 4.23 4.43 -2.37
CA ILE A 77 4.26 2.98 -2.22
C ILE A 77 5.59 2.52 -2.81
N MET A 78 6.35 1.73 -2.05
CA MET A 78 7.61 1.14 -2.47
C MET A 78 7.50 -0.37 -2.32
N LEU A 79 7.72 -1.08 -3.42
CA LEU A 79 7.88 -2.54 -3.46
C LEU A 79 9.36 -2.80 -3.68
N SER A 80 10.01 -3.42 -2.72
CA SER A 80 11.41 -3.83 -2.77
C SER A 80 11.53 -5.33 -2.50
N ASP A 81 12.70 -5.90 -2.76
CA ASP A 81 12.93 -7.36 -2.69
C ASP A 81 12.45 -8.01 -1.38
N ASP A 82 12.65 -7.34 -0.24
CA ASP A 82 12.37 -7.87 1.10
C ASP A 82 11.29 -7.07 1.86
N LYS A 83 10.82 -5.95 1.30
CA LYS A 83 9.94 -5.00 2.00
C LYS A 83 8.91 -4.35 1.11
N ILE A 84 7.75 -4.09 1.69
CA ILE A 84 6.72 -3.20 1.16
C ILE A 84 6.56 -2.03 2.12
N VAL A 85 6.66 -0.80 1.62
CA VAL A 85 6.49 0.42 2.40
C VAL A 85 5.38 1.28 1.82
N ILE A 86 4.39 1.61 2.65
CA ILE A 86 3.32 2.56 2.32
C ILE A 86 3.48 3.77 3.24
N LYS A 87 3.68 4.95 2.67
CA LYS A 87 3.95 6.18 3.43
C LYS A 87 3.03 7.32 3.01
N ILE A 88 2.46 8.01 3.99
CA ILE A 88 1.72 9.26 3.80
C ILE A 88 2.14 10.21 4.93
N GLY A 89 2.91 11.25 4.59
CA GLY A 89 3.47 12.16 5.61
C GLY A 89 4.33 11.42 6.63
N SER A 90 3.92 11.45 7.92
CA SER A 90 4.59 10.75 9.02
C SER A 90 4.00 9.35 9.31
N SER A 91 2.88 8.99 8.70
CA SER A 91 2.28 7.67 8.87
C SER A 91 2.89 6.67 7.90
N THR A 92 3.28 5.50 8.41
CA THR A 92 3.97 4.46 7.64
C THR A 92 3.41 3.08 7.99
N ILE A 93 3.23 2.24 6.97
CA ILE A 93 3.04 0.79 7.11
C ILE A 93 4.23 0.12 6.43
N VAL A 94 4.92 -0.75 7.15
CA VAL A 94 6.06 -1.52 6.65
C VAL A 94 5.75 -3.01 6.80
N LEU A 95 5.79 -3.73 5.69
CA LEU A 95 5.78 -5.19 5.68
C LEU A 95 7.20 -5.63 5.36
N ASP A 96 7.79 -6.39 6.28
CA ASP A 96 9.11 -6.99 6.16
C ASP A 96 8.94 -8.52 6.19
N ASN A 97 10.00 -9.27 5.90
CA ASN A 97 9.97 -10.74 5.80
C ASN A 97 9.35 -11.44 7.02
N SER A 98 9.48 -10.87 8.21
CA SER A 98 8.99 -11.46 9.45
C SER A 98 8.26 -10.47 10.36
N SER A 99 7.87 -9.30 9.85
CA SER A 99 7.22 -8.28 10.69
C SER A 99 6.27 -7.39 9.92
N ILE A 100 5.29 -6.85 10.63
CA ILE A 100 4.41 -5.78 10.15
C ILE A 100 4.52 -4.64 11.16
N SER A 101 5.03 -3.48 10.72
CA SER A 101 5.06 -2.25 11.53
C SER A 101 4.00 -1.28 11.03
N ILE A 102 3.25 -0.70 11.98
CA ILE A 102 2.27 0.36 11.72
C ILE A 102 2.62 1.52 12.63
N GLU A 103 3.07 2.61 12.03
CA GLU A 103 3.53 3.81 12.74
C GLU A 103 2.68 5.01 12.34
N SER A 104 2.12 5.70 13.33
CA SER A 104 1.28 6.86 13.14
C SER A 104 1.16 7.65 14.44
N ASN A 105 0.80 8.93 14.35
CA ASN A 105 0.45 9.75 15.51
C ASN A 105 -0.82 9.26 16.21
N THR A 106 -1.75 8.66 15.45
CA THR A 106 -3.00 8.11 15.98
C THR A 106 -3.38 6.86 15.20
N ILE A 107 -3.80 5.82 15.91
CA ILE A 107 -4.32 4.57 15.35
C ILE A 107 -5.72 4.36 15.91
N ASN A 108 -6.72 4.34 15.03
CA ASN A 108 -8.11 4.05 15.38
C ASN A 108 -8.51 2.71 14.77
N VAL A 109 -8.93 1.75 15.60
CA VAL A 109 -9.42 0.44 15.16
C VAL A 109 -10.89 0.33 15.51
N LYS A 110 -11.75 0.13 14.51
CA LYS A 110 -13.20 -0.07 14.68
C LYS A 110 -13.59 -1.43 14.12
N SER A 111 -14.40 -2.17 14.87
CA SER A 111 -15.00 -3.42 14.42
C SER A 111 -16.51 -3.38 14.67
N SER A 112 -17.28 -4.00 13.78
CA SER A 112 -18.72 -4.16 13.92
C SER A 112 -19.11 -5.38 14.76
N ALA A 113 -18.22 -6.37 14.87
CA ALA A 113 -18.51 -7.63 15.55
C ALA A 113 -17.46 -7.95 16.62
N SER A 114 -16.23 -8.28 16.23
CA SER A 114 -15.15 -8.60 17.16
C SER A 114 -13.79 -8.16 16.63
N THR A 115 -12.85 -7.95 17.54
CA THR A 115 -11.43 -7.78 17.26
C THR A 115 -10.70 -8.86 18.05
N ASN A 116 -10.18 -9.87 17.35
CA ASN A 116 -9.48 -11.00 17.98
C ASN A 116 -7.97 -10.81 17.83
N ILE A 117 -7.26 -10.82 18.96
CA ILE A 117 -5.80 -10.75 18.98
C ILE A 117 -5.30 -12.06 19.61
N GLN A 118 -4.59 -12.86 18.81
CA GLN A 118 -3.97 -14.11 19.24
C GLN A 118 -2.47 -14.05 18.95
N ALA A 119 -1.68 -14.65 19.83
CA ALA A 119 -0.24 -14.75 19.64
C ALA A 119 0.25 -16.13 20.11
N SER A 120 1.16 -16.73 19.34
CA SER A 120 1.84 -17.98 19.72
C SER A 120 2.87 -17.78 20.83
N GLN A 121 3.23 -16.52 21.10
CA GLN A 121 4.14 -16.10 22.17
C GLN A 121 3.52 -14.91 22.91
N ASN A 122 4.31 -14.23 23.74
CA ASN A 122 3.84 -13.13 24.58
C ASN A 122 3.35 -11.92 23.76
N VAL A 123 2.21 -11.35 24.16
CA VAL A 123 1.78 -10.01 23.72
C VAL A 123 2.22 -9.00 24.77
N SER A 124 3.00 -7.99 24.35
CA SER A 124 3.43 -6.89 25.23
C SER A 124 2.74 -5.59 24.81
N VAL A 125 2.09 -4.92 25.76
CA VAL A 125 1.48 -3.60 25.56
C VAL A 125 2.17 -2.59 26.48
N LYS A 126 2.75 -1.54 25.89
CA LYS A 126 3.38 -0.43 26.62
C LYS A 126 2.61 0.87 26.34
N SER A 127 2.39 1.67 27.37
CA SER A 127 1.66 2.94 27.30
C SER A 127 2.10 3.88 28.42
N LEU A 128 2.00 5.19 28.20
CA LEU A 128 2.31 6.22 29.20
C LEU A 128 1.14 6.43 30.16
N ASN A 129 -0.04 6.77 29.62
CA ASN A 129 -1.29 6.98 30.36
C ASN A 129 -2.38 6.12 29.72
N THR A 130 -2.75 5.01 30.36
CA THR A 130 -3.73 4.06 29.81
C THR A 130 -5.09 4.22 30.50
N SER A 131 -6.14 4.39 29.71
CA SER A 131 -7.52 4.24 30.17
C SER A 131 -8.18 3.14 29.36
N ILE A 132 -8.36 1.97 29.96
CA ILE A 132 -9.12 0.87 29.37
C ILE A 132 -10.55 1.00 29.87
N LYS A 133 -11.51 1.18 28.94
CA LYS A 133 -12.94 1.21 29.26
C LYS A 133 -13.63 0.08 28.52
N ALA A 134 -14.42 -0.70 29.25
CA ALA A 134 -15.37 -1.64 28.68
C ALA A 134 -16.77 -1.27 29.17
N ASP A 135 -17.74 -1.17 28.26
CA ASP A 135 -19.10 -0.77 28.62
C ASP A 135 -19.94 -1.95 29.13
N VAL A 136 -19.64 -3.19 28.70
CA VAL A 136 -20.36 -4.41 29.12
C VAL A 136 -19.56 -5.19 30.16
N SER A 137 -18.36 -5.65 29.81
CA SER A 137 -17.49 -6.38 30.72
C SER A 137 -16.04 -6.36 30.24
N LEU A 138 -15.10 -6.44 31.19
CA LEU A 138 -13.70 -6.73 30.96
C LEU A 138 -13.36 -7.99 31.73
N ASN A 139 -13.01 -9.07 31.04
CA ASN A 139 -12.56 -10.31 31.66
C ASN A 139 -11.07 -10.51 31.38
N ALA A 140 -10.31 -10.84 32.42
CA ALA A 140 -8.89 -11.12 32.34
C ALA A 140 -8.62 -12.45 33.03
N GLU A 141 -8.32 -13.48 32.23
CA GLU A 141 -8.10 -14.85 32.70
C GLU A 141 -6.68 -15.29 32.39
N GLY A 142 -6.06 -15.98 33.33
CA GLY A 142 -4.72 -16.54 33.21
C GLY A 142 -4.37 -17.37 34.43
N VAL A 143 -3.36 -18.23 34.31
CA VAL A 143 -2.84 -19.01 35.46
C VAL A 143 -2.35 -18.08 36.59
N ASP A 144 -1.86 -16.91 36.21
CA ASP A 144 -1.49 -15.83 37.12
C ASP A 144 -1.92 -14.47 36.53
N VAL A 145 -2.61 -13.66 37.34
CA VAL A 145 -3.03 -12.30 36.99
C VAL A 145 -2.54 -11.37 38.08
N ASN A 146 -1.46 -10.63 37.80
CA ASN A 146 -0.85 -9.72 38.76
C ASN A 146 -1.06 -8.24 38.36
N ILE A 147 -1.80 -7.50 39.20
CA ILE A 147 -2.06 -6.07 39.02
C ILE A 147 -1.23 -5.27 40.03
N LYS A 148 -0.24 -4.51 39.56
CA LYS A 148 0.62 -3.66 40.39
C LYS A 148 0.31 -2.19 40.12
N GLY A 149 -0.43 -1.56 41.03
CA GLY A 149 -0.69 -0.11 41.01
C GLY A 149 0.18 0.63 42.03
N SER A 150 0.68 1.80 41.68
CA SER A 150 1.56 2.60 42.55
C SER A 150 0.82 3.46 43.58
N ALA A 151 -0.48 3.73 43.41
CA ALA A 151 -1.18 4.73 44.21
C ALA A 151 -2.49 4.27 44.87
N THR A 152 -3.29 3.39 44.27
CA THR A 152 -4.51 2.78 44.86
C THR A 152 -5.20 1.92 43.82
N ALA A 153 -5.69 0.73 44.18
CA ALA A 153 -6.65 -0.02 43.37
C ALA A 153 -8.04 0.10 44.05
N SER A 154 -9.03 0.65 43.35
CA SER A 154 -10.40 0.76 43.84
C SER A 154 -11.27 -0.23 43.08
N ILE A 155 -11.57 -1.35 43.72
CA ILE A 155 -12.44 -2.39 43.18
C ILE A 155 -13.80 -2.20 43.84
N LYS A 156 -14.80 -1.74 43.08
CA LYS A 156 -16.19 -1.63 43.54
C LYS A 156 -17.03 -2.67 42.81
N GLY A 157 -17.30 -3.77 43.49
CA GLY A 157 -18.14 -4.86 42.99
C GLY A 157 -18.85 -5.56 44.15
N SER A 158 -20.03 -6.12 43.89
CA SER A 158 -20.90 -6.76 44.88
C SER A 158 -20.57 -8.23 45.16
N ALA A 159 -19.35 -8.72 44.90
CA ALA A 159 -19.08 -10.16 44.86
C ALA A 159 -17.95 -10.65 45.78
N THR A 160 -18.21 -11.86 46.27
CA THR A 160 -17.43 -12.79 47.09
C THR A 160 -16.01 -13.03 46.54
N THR A 161 -15.01 -12.73 47.34
CA THR A 161 -13.65 -13.25 47.16
C THR A 161 -13.59 -14.67 47.74
N MET A 162 -13.48 -15.71 46.91
CA MET A 162 -12.98 -17.00 47.37
C MET A 162 -11.47 -17.03 47.15
N VAL A 163 -10.73 -16.91 48.26
CA VAL A 163 -9.31 -17.25 48.30
C VAL A 163 -9.25 -18.74 48.60
N GLY A 164 -8.73 -19.52 47.66
CA GLY A 164 -8.32 -20.91 47.91
C GLY A 164 -6.98 -20.96 48.62
#